data_AF-A0A815WB31-F1
#
_entry.id   AF-A0A815WB31-F1
#
_cell.length_a   1.000
_cell.length_b   1.000
_cell.length_c   1.000
_cell.angle_alpha   90.00
_cell.angle_beta   90.00
_cell.angle_gamma   90.00
#
_symmetry.space_group_name_H-M   'P 1'
#
loop_
_entity.id
_entity.type
_entity.pdbx_description
1 polymer ?
#
loop_
_entity_poly.entity_id
_entity_poly.type
_entity_poly.pdbx_seq_one_letter_code
_entity_poly.pdbx_strand_id
1 'polypeptide(L)'
;MTSSAIEVRELLIYPIKSCAGISVNEAQTTKYGLSLPSNSLLSDRRWMLVKDGRQRNQRHLSRMALIRPSFTSLGLQVDAPGMTPLVIPYSPLPDDIIDIEY
;
A
#
# COMPACT_ATOMS: atom_id res chain seq x y z
N MET A 1 8.35 37.29 15.14
CA MET A 1 8.64 35.84 15.07
C MET A 1 8.81 35.49 13.60
N THR A 2 10.02 35.17 13.16
CA THR A 2 10.25 34.66 11.80
C THR A 2 9.74 33.23 11.73
N SER A 3 8.61 33.02 11.04
CA SER A 3 8.12 31.68 10.74
C SER A 3 9.18 30.95 9.89
N SER A 4 9.80 29.90 10.43
CA SER A 4 10.59 28.99 9.62
C SER A 4 9.62 28.17 8.78
N ALA A 5 9.69 28.29 7.46
CA ALA A 5 8.88 27.47 6.57
C ALA A 5 9.27 26.00 6.71
N ILE A 6 8.28 25.13 6.95
CA ILE A 6 8.44 23.66 6.93
C ILE A 6 7.96 23.19 5.56
N GLU A 7 8.76 22.36 4.91
CA GLU A 7 8.46 21.77 3.61
C GLU A 7 8.36 20.24 3.73
N VAL A 8 7.34 19.65 3.13
CA VAL A 8 7.22 18.19 3.00
C VAL A 8 8.18 17.74 1.90
N ARG A 9 9.17 16.91 2.24
CA ARG A 9 10.16 16.40 1.29
C ARG A 9 9.64 15.24 0.43
N GLU A 10 8.80 14.39 1.01
CA GLU A 10 8.29 13.19 0.33
C GLU A 10 6.96 12.76 0.96
N LEU A 11 6.07 12.24 0.14
CA LEU A 11 4.87 11.54 0.56
C LEU A 11 4.99 10.08 0.15
N LEU A 12 4.76 9.18 1.12
CA LEU A 12 4.86 7.74 0.91
C LEU A 12 3.54 7.08 1.27
N ILE A 13 3.08 6.19 0.39
CA ILE A 13 1.96 5.29 0.67
C ILE A 13 2.50 3.87 0.78
N TYR A 14 2.12 3.14 1.84
CA TYR A 14 2.47 1.74 2.03
C TYR A 14 1.25 0.87 1.78
N PRO A 15 0.89 0.56 0.52
CA PRO A 15 -0.36 -0.14 0.24
C PRO A 15 -0.43 -1.49 0.96
N ILE A 16 0.69 -2.23 0.99
CA ILE A 16 0.80 -3.51 1.69
C ILE A 16 1.56 -3.31 3.01
N LYS A 17 0.93 -3.69 4.12
CA LYS A 17 1.54 -3.66 5.45
C LYS A 17 2.91 -4.35 5.46
N SER A 18 3.91 -3.64 5.98
CA SER A 18 5.29 -4.12 6.16
C SER A 18 6.10 -4.35 4.88
N CYS A 19 5.62 -3.89 3.72
CA CYS A 19 6.36 -3.90 2.45
C CYS A 19 6.93 -2.50 2.13
N ALA A 20 7.60 -2.34 0.99
CA ALA A 20 8.13 -1.04 0.58
C ALA A 20 7.00 -0.02 0.31
N GLY A 21 7.30 1.25 0.60
CA GLY A 21 6.41 2.37 0.28
C GLY A 21 6.55 2.81 -1.18
N ILE A 22 5.54 3.52 -1.67
CA ILE A 22 5.49 4.14 -3.00
C ILE A 22 5.50 5.64 -2.79
N SER A 23 6.46 6.34 -3.41
CA SER A 23 6.49 7.80 -3.42
C SER A 23 5.38 8.34 -4.31
N VAL A 24 4.66 9.36 -3.83
CA VAL A 24 3.57 10.02 -4.55
C VAL A 24 3.76 11.54 -4.51
N ASN A 25 3.26 12.24 -5.53
CA ASN A 25 3.34 13.70 -5.59
C ASN A 25 2.26 14.37 -4.74
N GLU A 26 1.12 13.70 -4.58
CA GLU A 26 -0.02 14.19 -3.83
C GLU A 26 -0.75 13.03 -3.14
N ALA A 27 -1.41 13.34 -2.03
CA ALA A 27 -2.28 12.39 -1.33
C ALA A 27 -3.40 13.15 -0.63
N GLN A 28 -4.57 12.52 -0.54
CA GLN A 28 -5.69 13.00 0.25
C GLN A 28 -5.60 12.45 1.67
N THR A 29 -5.75 13.33 2.66
CA THR A 29 -5.89 12.92 4.07
C THR A 29 -7.31 12.43 4.32
N THR A 30 -7.45 11.22 4.84
CA THR A 30 -8.73 10.63 5.24
C THR A 30 -8.71 10.28 6.73
N LYS A 31 -9.87 9.91 7.30
CA LYS A 31 -9.93 9.37 8.68
C LYS A 31 -9.09 8.09 8.88
N TYR A 32 -8.67 7.42 7.79
CA TYR A 32 -7.92 6.18 7.82
C TYR A 32 -6.44 6.33 7.40
N GLY A 33 -6.00 7.55 7.10
CA GLY A 33 -4.65 7.83 6.60
C GLY A 33 -4.64 8.41 5.19
N LEU A 34 -3.48 8.35 4.53
CA LEU A 34 -3.28 8.87 3.18
C LEU A 34 -3.93 7.96 2.13
N SER A 35 -4.60 8.56 1.15
CA SER A 35 -5.16 7.91 -0.02
C SER A 35 -4.71 8.61 -1.29
N LEU A 36 -4.55 7.88 -2.39
CA LEU A 36 -4.49 8.52 -3.69
C LEU A 36 -5.86 9.12 -4.06
N PRO A 37 -5.91 10.33 -4.65
CA PRO A 37 -7.16 10.95 -5.10
C PRO A 37 -7.85 10.16 -6.23
N SER A 38 -7.07 9.48 -7.07
CA SER A 38 -7.56 8.79 -8.26
C SER A 38 -8.23 7.44 -7.97
N ASN A 39 -7.94 6.82 -6.82
CA ASN A 39 -8.42 5.49 -6.47
C ASN A 39 -8.31 5.25 -4.96
N SER A 40 -9.45 5.12 -4.28
CA SER A 40 -9.51 4.91 -2.83
C SER A 40 -9.00 3.54 -2.37
N LEU A 41 -8.95 2.54 -3.26
CA LEU A 41 -8.29 1.27 -2.95
C LEU A 41 -6.80 1.46 -2.74
N LEU A 42 -6.20 2.48 -3.36
CA LEU A 42 -4.79 2.83 -3.23
C LEU A 42 -4.57 3.76 -2.03
N SER A 43 -4.82 3.23 -0.84
CA SER A 43 -4.61 3.92 0.44
C SER A 43 -3.54 3.26 1.30
N ASP A 44 -3.06 3.98 2.31
CA ASP A 44 -2.07 3.47 3.25
C ASP A 44 -2.61 2.22 3.97
N ARG A 45 -1.83 1.14 3.89
CA ARG A 45 -2.00 -0.15 4.61
C ARG A 45 -3.36 -0.82 4.42
N ARG A 46 -3.94 -0.74 3.22
CA ARG A 46 -5.19 -1.45 2.88
C ARG A 46 -5.01 -2.96 2.70
N TRP A 47 -3.79 -3.44 2.46
CA TRP A 47 -3.50 -4.86 2.29
C TRP A 47 -2.59 -5.42 3.39
N MET A 48 -2.74 -6.71 3.65
CA MET A 48 -1.92 -7.46 4.61
C MET A 48 -1.68 -8.88 4.11
N LEU A 49 -0.45 -9.38 4.28
CA LEU A 49 -0.14 -10.78 4.03
C LEU A 49 -0.57 -11.64 5.22
N VAL A 50 -1.41 -12.64 4.94
CA VAL A 50 -1.85 -13.65 5.91
C VAL A 50 -1.42 -15.02 5.43
N LYS A 51 -0.90 -15.84 6.34
CA LYS A 51 -0.66 -17.25 6.09
C LYS A 51 -1.01 -18.03 7.35
N ASP A 52 -1.78 -19.11 7.17
CA ASP A 52 -2.27 -19.96 8.27
C ASP A 52 -3.06 -19.15 9.32
N GLY A 53 -3.92 -18.23 8.86
CA GLY A 53 -4.72 -17.35 9.72
C GLY A 53 -3.93 -16.30 10.52
N ARG A 54 -2.62 -16.17 10.28
CA ARG A 54 -1.75 -15.21 11.00
C ARG A 54 -1.14 -14.18 10.06
N GLN A 55 -1.12 -12.93 10.53
CA GLN A 55 -0.43 -11.85 9.84
C GLN A 55 1.08 -12.12 9.75
N ARG A 56 1.66 -11.75 8.61
CA ARG A 56 3.12 -11.64 8.44
C ARG A 56 3.55 -10.19 8.59
N ASN A 57 4.70 -9.97 9.22
CA ASN A 57 5.23 -8.62 9.45
C ASN A 57 6.76 -8.62 9.40
N GLN A 58 7.32 -7.43 9.14
CA GLN A 58 8.76 -7.23 8.96
C GLN A 58 9.58 -7.48 10.24
N ARG A 59 8.97 -7.40 11.43
CA ARG A 59 9.64 -7.70 12.71
C ARG A 59 10.14 -9.15 12.76
N HIS A 60 9.39 -10.07 12.16
CA HIS A 60 9.76 -11.49 12.09
C HIS A 60 10.32 -11.87 10.71
N LEU A 61 9.95 -11.15 9.65
CA LEU A 61 10.35 -11.43 8.26
C LEU A 61 10.91 -10.17 7.60
N SER A 62 12.14 -9.78 7.95
CA SER A 62 12.77 -8.54 7.48
C SER A 62 12.82 -8.41 5.95
N ARG A 63 12.91 -9.53 5.23
CA ARG A 63 12.88 -9.59 3.75
C ARG A 63 11.60 -9.03 3.13
N MET A 64 10.52 -8.85 3.90
CA MET A 64 9.30 -8.19 3.41
C MET A 64 9.57 -6.76 2.90
N ALA A 65 10.62 -6.08 3.40
CA ALA A 65 11.04 -4.78 2.89
C ALA A 65 11.47 -4.79 1.41
N LEU A 66 11.81 -5.97 0.86
CA LEU A 66 12.20 -6.12 -0.54
C LEU A 66 11.00 -6.33 -1.47
N ILE A 67 9.79 -6.50 -0.90
CA ILE A 67 8.55 -6.58 -1.67
C ILE A 67 8.17 -5.15 -2.07
N ARG A 68 8.14 -4.90 -3.38
CA ARG A 68 7.96 -3.57 -3.97
C ARG A 68 6.63 -3.49 -4.68
N PRO A 69 5.61 -2.85 -4.09
CA PRO A 69 4.38 -2.56 -4.78
C PRO A 69 4.57 -1.39 -5.76
N SER A 70 3.81 -1.37 -6.85
CA SER A 70 3.70 -0.25 -7.78
C SER A 70 2.29 -0.14 -8.36
N PHE A 71 1.83 1.08 -8.61
CA PHE A 71 0.52 1.32 -9.21
C PHE A 71 0.63 1.25 -10.73
N THR A 72 -0.21 0.41 -11.35
CA THR A 72 -0.30 0.28 -12.81
C THR A 72 -1.73 0.54 -13.28
N SER A 73 -1.95 0.58 -14.59
CA SER A 73 -3.30 0.67 -15.17
C SER A 73 -4.13 -0.60 -14.93
N LEU A 74 -3.48 -1.75 -14.73
CA LEU A 74 -4.14 -3.04 -14.55
C LEU A 74 -4.46 -3.33 -13.08
N GLY A 75 -3.76 -2.69 -12.15
CA GLY A 75 -3.87 -2.99 -10.73
C GLY A 75 -2.62 -2.62 -9.94
N LEU A 76 -2.59 -3.10 -8.69
CA LEU A 76 -1.38 -3.06 -7.85
C LEU A 76 -0.46 -4.20 -8.29
N GLN A 77 0.65 -3.85 -8.94
CA GLN A 77 1.71 -4.81 -9.24
C GLN A 77 2.60 -4.96 -8.00
N VAL A 78 3.03 -6.19 -7.70
CA VAL A 78 3.87 -6.53 -6.56
C VAL A 78 5.07 -7.33 -7.06
N ASP A 79 6.24 -6.73 -6.91
CA ASP A 79 7.52 -7.33 -7.30
C ASP A 79 8.27 -7.82 -6.06
N ALA A 80 8.95 -8.96 -6.18
CA ALA A 80 9.83 -9.48 -5.14
C ALA A 80 11.05 -10.20 -5.76
N PRO A 81 12.23 -10.18 -5.10
CA PRO A 81 13.43 -10.80 -5.66
C PRO A 81 13.25 -12.28 -5.98
N GLY A 82 13.47 -12.65 -7.25
CA GLY A 82 13.37 -14.03 -7.74
C GLY A 82 11.95 -14.56 -7.93
N MET A 83 10.94 -13.68 -7.95
CA MET A 83 9.53 -14.08 -8.14
C MET A 83 8.95 -13.42 -9.39
N THR A 84 8.03 -14.13 -10.06
CA THR A 84 7.20 -13.53 -11.10
C THR A 84 6.33 -12.43 -10.48
N PRO A 85 6.20 -11.25 -11.12
CA PRO A 85 5.34 -10.18 -10.63
C PRO A 85 3.90 -10.64 -10.43
N LEU A 86 3.30 -10.25 -9.30
CA LEU A 86 1.88 -10.49 -9.00
C LEU A 86 1.09 -9.22 -9.28
N VAL A 87 -0.03 -9.34 -10.01
CA VAL A 87 -0.94 -8.21 -10.26
C VAL A 87 -2.24 -8.44 -9.47
N ILE A 88 -2.59 -7.46 -8.63
CA ILE A 88 -3.86 -7.42 -7.90
C ILE A 88 -4.78 -6.41 -8.63
N PRO A 89 -5.82 -6.87 -9.36
CA PRO A 89 -6.67 -5.98 -10.15
C PRO A 89 -7.49 -5.04 -9.28
N TYR A 90 -7.84 -3.86 -9.82
CA TYR A 90 -8.69 -2.90 -9.10
C TYR A 90 -10.18 -3.29 -9.06
N SER A 91 -10.65 -4.13 -9.98
CA SER A 91 -12.03 -4.69 -10.01
C SER A 91 -12.18 -5.80 -11.08
N PRO A 92 -13.13 -6.76 -10.93
CA PRO A 92 -13.90 -7.09 -9.73
C PRO A 92 -13.23 -8.19 -8.91
N LEU A 93 -13.54 -8.19 -7.62
CA LEU A 93 -13.04 -9.13 -6.65
C LEU A 93 -13.88 -10.44 -6.70
N PRO A 94 -13.33 -11.62 -6.36
CA PRO A 94 -14.09 -12.86 -6.26
C PRO A 94 -15.23 -12.77 -5.23
N ASP A 95 -16.26 -13.62 -5.35
CA ASP A 95 -17.46 -13.65 -4.48
C ASP A 95 -17.14 -13.84 -2.97
N ASP A 96 -15.90 -14.21 -2.64
CA ASP A 96 -15.43 -14.50 -1.28
C ASP A 96 -15.04 -13.23 -0.50
N ILE A 97 -15.22 -12.04 -1.07
CA ILE A 97 -14.89 -10.78 -0.42
C ILE A 97 -16.04 -10.34 0.49
N ILE A 98 -15.70 -10.19 1.77
CA ILE A 98 -16.55 -9.51 2.74
C ILE A 98 -16.22 -8.03 2.62
N ASP A 99 -17.16 -7.25 2.07
CA ASP A 99 -17.12 -5.79 2.20
C ASP A 99 -17.19 -5.44 3.69
N ILE A 100 -16.08 -4.95 4.22
CA ILE A 100 -16.04 -4.36 5.54
C ILE A 100 -16.48 -2.91 5.34
N GLU A 101 -17.80 -2.69 5.30
CA GLU A 101 -18.35 -1.35 5.44
C GLU A 101 -17.90 -0.75 6.78
N TYR A 102 -17.52 0.52 6.75
CA TYR A 102 -17.19 1.30 7.95
C TYR A 102 -18.23 2.37 8.22
#